data_AF-A0A1M5TMJ3-F1
#
_entry.id   AF-A0A1M5TMJ3-F1
#
_cell.length_a   1.000
_cell.length_b   1.000
_cell.length_c   1.000
_cell.angle_alpha   90.00
_cell.angle_beta   90.00
_cell.angle_gamma   90.00
#
_symmetry.space_group_name_H-M   'P 1'
#
loop_
_entity.id
_entity.type
_entity.pdbx_description
1 polymer ?
#
loop_
_entity_poly.entity_id
_entity_poly.type
_entity_poly.pdbx_seq_one_letter_code
_entity_poly.pdbx_strand_id
1 'polypeptide(L)'
;MNGYGLHGKEGSRNGIVLNEVKITGNVCGEYAEFSIHQSYSNDGEENINGFFAFPVPEDSVLSGIEIDLGGRHIVGKVEDKAEALKLCEHGEKNNEEVFVIEDILNKGYRIGLGEILPGENLSISVSYIEELAYSKGNLRLVVPALTKIEQEELCDASMNILIETLNYSDFISKTHKINIEREDNLAKITLSEDKININDEFVLNIIEEEDSEISGVIFENSKDDTSLIYLRLIPETEVPKALIEDLNIDWGKMQLEKTYPRTIEYMYGNEPFTVFAKIKGEVEPTIRVSGFIEEKRFQRMVTLGNFSLAENELLLQKVWYKKRIDSLEKRFMNQEESIRESMRKKIKSISKETGILSTETSLVLYEEFEEPVLGGVIKRILPIKYINKD
;
A
#
# COMPACT_ATOMS: atom_id res chain seq x y z
N MET A 1 -13.33 12.90 16.94
CA MET A 1 -13.74 11.60 16.38
C MET A 1 -13.37 10.54 17.39
N ASN A 2 -14.34 9.76 17.83
CA ASN A 2 -14.16 8.67 18.78
C ASN A 2 -13.56 7.47 18.04
N GLY A 3 -12.25 7.26 18.17
CA GLY A 3 -11.53 6.01 17.85
C GLY A 3 -11.53 5.54 16.39
N TYR A 4 -10.54 4.70 16.05
CA TYR A 4 -10.62 3.76 14.93
C TYR A 4 -11.36 2.49 15.39
N GLY A 5 -11.62 1.56 14.47
CA GLY A 5 -12.38 0.33 14.68
C GLY A 5 -13.87 0.47 14.38
N LEU A 6 -14.65 -0.55 14.72
CA LEU A 6 -16.10 -0.57 14.57
C LEU A 6 -16.79 0.26 15.66
N HIS A 7 -17.79 1.05 15.27
CA HIS A 7 -18.57 1.89 16.16
C HIS A 7 -20.00 2.09 15.66
N GLY A 8 -20.95 2.32 16.58
CA GLY A 8 -22.31 2.73 16.24
C GLY A 8 -22.40 4.18 15.73
N LYS A 9 -23.58 4.58 15.26
CA LYS A 9 -23.90 5.92 14.70
C LYS A 9 -23.53 7.11 15.60
N GLU A 10 -23.55 6.96 16.92
CA GLU A 10 -23.16 7.98 17.90
C GLU A 10 -21.72 7.82 18.42
N GLY A 11 -20.95 6.88 17.88
CA GLY A 11 -19.61 6.52 18.35
C GLY A 11 -19.62 5.62 19.59
N SER A 12 -20.76 4.99 19.93
CA SER A 12 -20.84 3.98 20.98
C SER A 12 -20.26 2.64 20.50
N ARG A 13 -19.59 1.92 21.41
CA ARG A 13 -19.18 0.52 21.20
C ARG A 13 -20.02 -0.47 22.00
N ASN A 14 -21.21 -0.06 22.46
CA ASN A 14 -22.07 -0.94 23.26
C ASN A 14 -22.44 -2.19 22.46
N GLY A 15 -22.10 -3.36 22.99
CA GLY A 15 -22.31 -4.65 22.32
C GLY A 15 -21.27 -5.01 21.27
N ILE A 16 -20.41 -4.09 20.82
CA ILE A 16 -19.35 -4.40 19.86
C ILE A 16 -18.14 -4.96 20.57
N VAL A 17 -17.72 -6.17 20.19
CA VAL A 17 -16.51 -6.82 20.69
C VAL A 17 -15.55 -7.03 19.52
N LEU A 18 -14.29 -6.59 19.67
CA LEU A 18 -13.20 -6.96 18.76
C LEU A 18 -12.62 -8.29 19.23
N ASN A 19 -12.84 -9.34 18.44
CA ASN A 19 -12.47 -10.71 18.79
C ASN A 19 -11.03 -11.03 18.41
N GLU A 20 -10.59 -10.61 17.23
CA GLU A 20 -9.27 -10.97 16.70
C GLU A 20 -8.72 -9.89 15.77
N VAL A 21 -7.38 -9.74 15.78
CA VAL A 21 -6.62 -8.98 14.80
C VAL A 21 -5.60 -9.88 14.12
N LYS A 22 -5.58 -9.91 12.78
CA LYS A 22 -4.50 -10.52 12.01
C LYS A 22 -3.81 -9.48 11.13
N ILE A 23 -2.50 -9.34 11.27
CA ILE A 23 -1.69 -8.44 10.45
C ILE A 23 -0.82 -9.30 9.55
N THR A 24 -0.97 -9.17 8.24
CA THR A 24 -0.07 -9.78 7.27
C THR A 24 0.63 -8.68 6.49
N GLY A 25 1.90 -8.85 6.15
CA GLY A 25 2.63 -7.86 5.36
C GLY A 25 3.70 -8.49 4.50
N ASN A 26 3.97 -7.84 3.37
CA ASN A 26 5.11 -8.12 2.52
C ASN A 26 5.92 -6.83 2.37
N VAL A 27 7.22 -6.88 2.63
CA VAL A 27 8.15 -5.76 2.50
C VAL A 27 9.22 -6.16 1.49
N CYS A 28 9.44 -5.30 0.52
CA CYS A 28 10.37 -5.50 -0.59
C CYS A 28 11.21 -4.23 -0.76
N GLY A 29 12.47 -4.28 -0.30
CA GLY A 29 13.32 -3.10 -0.20
C GLY A 29 12.68 -2.04 0.72
N GLU A 30 12.35 -0.88 0.16
CA GLU A 30 11.70 0.24 0.87
C GLU A 30 10.18 0.30 0.69
N TYR A 31 9.56 -0.71 0.08
CA TYR A 31 8.12 -0.73 -0.15
C TYR A 31 7.46 -1.82 0.67
N ALA A 32 6.27 -1.55 1.19
CA ALA A 32 5.49 -2.53 1.95
C ALA A 32 4.03 -2.56 1.49
N GLU A 33 3.43 -3.74 1.49
CA GLU A 33 1.97 -3.93 1.44
C GLU A 33 1.53 -4.65 2.71
N PHE A 34 0.62 -4.03 3.46
CA PHE A 34 0.01 -4.62 4.65
C PHE A 34 -1.44 -4.97 4.39
N SER A 35 -1.93 -5.99 5.07
CA SER A 35 -3.35 -6.26 5.25
C SER A 35 -3.65 -6.45 6.73
N ILE A 36 -4.60 -5.68 7.23
CA ILE A 36 -5.07 -5.73 8.61
C ILE A 36 -6.48 -6.30 8.58
N HIS A 37 -6.63 -7.50 9.11
CA HIS A 37 -7.90 -8.19 9.28
C HIS A 37 -8.39 -8.04 10.72
N GLN A 38 -9.64 -7.65 10.90
CA GLN A 38 -10.29 -7.51 12.19
C GLN A 38 -11.61 -8.26 12.19
N SER A 39 -11.82 -9.09 13.22
CA SER A 39 -13.07 -9.80 13.44
C SER A 39 -13.83 -9.19 14.62
N TYR A 40 -15.10 -8.87 14.42
CA TYR A 40 -15.99 -8.29 15.42
C TYR A 40 -17.25 -9.14 15.62
N SER A 41 -17.90 -8.98 16.76
CA SER A 41 -19.26 -9.48 17.01
C SER A 41 -20.13 -8.42 17.68
N ASN A 42 -21.45 -8.49 17.45
CA ASN A 42 -22.44 -7.77 18.23
C ASN A 42 -22.97 -8.69 19.35
N ASP A 43 -22.38 -8.61 20.52
CA ASP A 43 -22.77 -9.33 21.74
C ASP A 43 -23.85 -8.58 22.55
N GLY A 44 -24.36 -7.47 22.02
CA GLY A 44 -25.46 -6.70 22.61
C GLY A 44 -26.85 -7.29 22.31
N GLU A 45 -27.88 -6.63 22.84
CA GLU A 45 -29.29 -7.02 22.62
C GLU A 45 -30.00 -6.18 21.53
N GLU A 46 -29.32 -5.18 20.97
CA GLU A 46 -29.90 -4.23 20.00
C GLU A 46 -29.19 -4.28 18.64
N ASN A 47 -29.92 -3.90 17.57
CA ASN A 47 -29.33 -3.69 16.25
C ASN A 47 -28.39 -2.48 16.30
N ILE A 48 -27.21 -2.60 15.69
CA ILE A 48 -26.22 -1.53 15.63
C ILE A 48 -26.11 -1.04 14.20
N ASN A 49 -26.40 0.24 13.96
CA ASN A 49 -26.03 0.87 12.69
C ASN A 49 -24.52 1.17 12.70
N GLY A 50 -23.77 0.26 12.09
CA GLY A 50 -22.32 0.15 12.18
C GLY A 50 -21.59 1.07 11.23
N PHE A 51 -20.52 1.66 11.74
CA PHE A 51 -19.51 2.38 10.98
C PHE A 51 -18.15 1.87 11.37
N PHE A 52 -17.28 1.69 10.40
CA PHE A 52 -15.92 1.27 10.61
C PHE A 52 -14.97 2.40 10.23
N ALA A 53 -14.03 2.74 11.11
CA ALA A 53 -12.98 3.70 10.81
C ALA A 53 -11.62 3.02 10.90
N PHE A 54 -10.71 3.28 9.97
CA PHE A 54 -9.38 2.69 9.99
C PHE A 54 -8.29 3.70 9.70
N PRO A 55 -7.14 3.61 10.39
CA PRO A 55 -5.97 4.41 10.09
C PRO A 55 -5.29 3.91 8.82
N VAL A 56 -4.72 4.83 8.07
CA VAL A 56 -3.64 4.51 7.11
C VAL A 56 -2.49 5.51 7.33
N PRO A 57 -1.24 5.11 7.08
CA PRO A 57 -0.11 6.05 7.05
C PRO A 57 -0.35 7.17 6.02
N GLU A 58 0.17 8.38 6.29
CA GLU A 58 -0.13 9.59 5.49
C GLU A 58 0.24 9.45 4.00
N ASP A 59 1.40 8.86 3.70
CA ASP A 59 1.90 8.67 2.33
C ASP A 59 1.54 7.29 1.73
N SER A 60 0.64 6.55 2.37
CA SER A 60 0.20 5.24 1.90
C SER A 60 -0.90 5.32 0.85
N VAL A 61 -1.12 4.21 0.16
CA VAL A 61 -2.18 4.03 -0.82
C VAL A 61 -3.03 2.86 -0.40
N LEU A 62 -4.33 3.09 -0.22
CA LEU A 62 -5.29 2.02 -0.04
C LEU A 62 -5.30 1.11 -1.29
N SER A 63 -5.02 -0.18 -1.10
CA SER A 63 -4.92 -1.19 -2.17
C SER A 63 -6.02 -2.24 -2.12
N GLY A 64 -6.74 -2.37 -1.01
CA GLY A 64 -7.83 -3.34 -0.88
C GLY A 64 -8.74 -3.08 0.32
N ILE A 65 -10.03 -3.41 0.15
CA ILE A 65 -11.01 -3.51 1.23
C ILE A 65 -11.87 -4.75 0.96
N GLU A 66 -12.07 -5.57 1.99
CA GLU A 66 -12.92 -6.75 1.97
C GLU A 66 -13.70 -6.82 3.29
N ILE A 67 -14.99 -7.14 3.22
CA ILE A 67 -15.89 -7.12 4.36
C ILE A 67 -16.86 -8.29 4.24
N ASP A 68 -16.95 -9.11 5.30
CA ASP A 68 -17.98 -10.13 5.43
C ASP A 68 -18.95 -9.73 6.54
N LEU A 69 -20.22 -9.51 6.19
CA LEU A 69 -21.28 -9.13 7.12
C LEU A 69 -22.58 -9.83 6.75
N GLY A 70 -23.18 -10.58 7.67
CA GLY A 70 -24.49 -11.19 7.45
C GLY A 70 -24.57 -12.15 6.26
N GLY A 71 -23.45 -12.83 5.96
CA GLY A 71 -23.32 -13.69 4.78
C GLY A 71 -23.15 -12.94 3.46
N ARG A 72 -23.05 -11.61 3.49
CA ARG A 72 -22.72 -10.76 2.35
C ARG A 72 -21.20 -10.63 2.28
N HIS A 73 -20.64 -10.81 1.09
CA HIS A 73 -19.23 -10.58 0.81
C HIS A 73 -19.09 -9.26 0.04
N ILE A 74 -18.38 -8.29 0.59
CA ILE A 74 -18.27 -6.95 0.02
C ILE A 74 -16.80 -6.65 -0.26
N VAL A 75 -16.49 -6.16 -1.46
CA VAL A 75 -15.12 -5.85 -1.88
C VAL A 75 -15.03 -4.44 -2.47
N GLY A 76 -13.94 -3.75 -2.19
CA GLY A 76 -13.60 -2.48 -2.81
C GLY A 76 -12.93 -2.67 -4.17
N LYS A 77 -13.39 -1.93 -5.18
CA LYS A 77 -12.73 -1.83 -6.50
C LYS A 77 -12.53 -0.39 -6.91
N VAL A 78 -11.40 -0.13 -7.55
CA VAL A 78 -11.11 1.22 -8.06
C VAL A 78 -11.88 1.45 -9.36
N GLU A 79 -12.69 2.51 -9.36
CA GLU A 79 -13.54 2.92 -10.48
C GLU A 79 -13.32 4.39 -10.85
N ASP A 80 -13.89 4.81 -11.98
CA ASP A 80 -13.87 6.22 -12.37
C ASP A 80 -14.62 7.06 -11.32
N LYS A 81 -13.97 8.11 -10.82
CA LYS A 81 -14.53 8.96 -9.76
C LYS A 81 -15.83 9.65 -10.18
N ALA A 82 -15.93 10.09 -11.44
CA ALA A 82 -17.13 10.74 -11.96
C ALA A 82 -18.28 9.74 -12.17
N GLU A 83 -17.98 8.48 -12.50
CA GLU A 83 -19.00 7.42 -12.59
C GLU A 83 -19.46 6.98 -11.20
N ALA A 84 -18.52 6.82 -10.26
CA ALA A 84 -18.81 6.54 -8.86
C ALA A 84 -19.79 7.58 -8.29
N LEU A 85 -19.50 8.88 -8.42
CA LEU A 85 -20.38 9.94 -7.93
C LEU A 85 -21.82 9.85 -8.46
N LYS A 86 -22.00 9.54 -9.76
CA LYS A 86 -23.33 9.37 -10.37
C LYS A 86 -24.11 8.19 -9.79
N LEU A 87 -23.42 7.08 -9.55
CA LEU A 87 -24.03 5.88 -8.94
C LEU A 87 -24.52 6.19 -7.53
N CYS A 88 -23.77 6.98 -6.78
CA CYS A 88 -24.10 7.37 -5.43
C CYS A 88 -25.32 8.29 -5.36
N GLU A 89 -25.38 9.30 -6.24
CA GLU A 89 -26.57 10.15 -6.39
C GLU A 89 -27.83 9.36 -6.77
N HIS A 90 -27.67 8.24 -7.49
CA HIS A 90 -28.79 7.36 -7.85
C HIS A 90 -29.24 6.51 -6.67
N GLY A 91 -28.32 5.89 -5.94
CA GLY A 91 -28.63 5.07 -4.75
C GLY A 91 -29.31 5.86 -3.64
N GLU A 92 -28.89 7.10 -3.39
CA GLU A 92 -29.54 8.00 -2.43
C GLU A 92 -31.02 8.27 -2.79
N LYS A 93 -31.32 8.45 -4.08
CA LYS A 93 -32.70 8.65 -4.56
C LYS A 93 -33.58 7.41 -4.38
N ASN A 94 -32.98 6.23 -4.41
CA ASN A 94 -33.68 4.95 -4.29
C ASN A 94 -33.73 4.42 -2.85
N ASN A 95 -33.21 5.17 -1.87
CA ASN A 95 -33.17 4.80 -0.45
C ASN A 95 -32.42 3.47 -0.20
N GLU A 96 -31.40 3.19 -1.01
CA GLU A 96 -30.49 2.05 -0.85
C GLU A 96 -29.47 2.33 0.28
N GLU A 97 -28.95 1.29 0.94
CA GLU A 97 -27.87 1.44 1.93
C GLU A 97 -26.63 2.05 1.27
N VAL A 98 -26.22 3.22 1.76
CA VAL A 98 -25.07 3.96 1.23
C VAL A 98 -23.85 3.74 2.14
N PHE A 99 -22.81 3.09 1.61
CA PHE A 99 -21.55 2.88 2.31
C PHE A 99 -20.69 4.15 2.17
N VAL A 100 -20.39 4.87 3.24
CA VAL A 100 -19.68 6.16 3.11
C VAL A 100 -18.18 5.96 3.24
N ILE A 101 -17.39 6.15 2.17
CA ILE A 101 -15.93 6.25 2.25
C ILE A 101 -15.52 7.72 2.35
N GLU A 102 -15.20 8.14 3.57
CA GLU A 102 -14.67 9.48 3.86
C GLU A 102 -13.16 9.43 4.00
N ASP A 103 -12.42 10.21 3.20
CA ASP A 103 -11.04 10.57 3.50
C ASP A 103 -11.05 11.60 4.65
N ILE A 104 -10.59 11.18 5.83
CA ILE A 104 -10.52 12.03 7.00
C ILE A 104 -9.20 12.80 6.94
N LEU A 105 -9.06 13.83 6.10
CA LEU A 105 -7.96 14.82 6.16
C LEU A 105 -6.58 14.20 6.48
N ASN A 106 -6.13 13.22 5.69
CA ASN A 106 -4.85 12.50 5.89
C ASN A 106 -4.74 11.67 7.20
N LYS A 107 -5.86 11.22 7.77
CA LYS A 107 -5.90 10.48 9.06
C LYS A 107 -6.65 9.16 9.02
N GLY A 108 -7.04 8.66 7.84
CA GLY A 108 -7.71 7.38 7.68
C GLY A 108 -9.03 7.48 6.92
N TYR A 109 -9.73 6.36 6.87
CA TYR A 109 -11.00 6.22 6.16
C TYR A 109 -12.11 5.79 7.11
N ARG A 110 -13.34 6.14 6.76
CA ARG A 110 -14.56 5.61 7.40
C ARG A 110 -15.36 4.82 6.38
N ILE A 111 -16.15 3.82 6.80
CA ILE A 111 -17.08 3.04 5.99
C ILE A 111 -18.38 2.90 6.79
N GLY A 112 -19.55 3.14 6.18
CA GLY A 112 -20.84 2.76 6.79
C GLY A 112 -21.18 1.32 6.42
N LEU A 113 -21.53 0.47 7.38
CA LEU A 113 -21.74 -0.97 7.17
C LEU A 113 -23.22 -1.41 7.15
N GLY A 114 -24.14 -0.52 7.52
CA GLY A 114 -25.56 -0.85 7.67
C GLY A 114 -25.89 -1.38 9.07
N GLU A 115 -26.99 -2.11 9.20
CA GLU A 115 -27.38 -2.74 10.47
C GLU A 115 -26.62 -4.03 10.74
N ILE A 116 -26.10 -4.15 11.96
CA ILE A 116 -25.45 -5.36 12.52
C ILE A 116 -26.37 -5.87 13.64
N LEU A 117 -26.95 -7.06 13.46
CA LEU A 117 -27.93 -7.67 14.35
C LEU A 117 -27.28 -8.26 15.61
N PRO A 118 -28.03 -8.42 16.72
CA PRO A 118 -27.57 -9.18 17.88
C PRO A 118 -27.09 -10.59 17.51
N GLY A 119 -25.89 -10.94 17.98
CA GLY A 119 -25.20 -12.21 17.71
C GLY A 119 -24.55 -12.32 16.32
N GLU A 120 -24.59 -11.26 15.50
CA GLU A 120 -23.96 -11.24 14.19
C GLU A 120 -22.45 -10.99 14.27
N ASN A 121 -21.70 -11.64 13.37
CA ASN A 121 -20.26 -11.46 13.23
C ASN A 121 -19.94 -10.60 12.00
N LEU A 122 -18.87 -9.83 12.11
CA LEU A 122 -18.32 -9.01 11.04
C LEU A 122 -16.83 -9.32 10.88
N SER A 123 -16.39 -9.52 9.65
CA SER A 123 -14.97 -9.58 9.28
C SER A 123 -14.67 -8.36 8.39
N ILE A 124 -13.55 -7.68 8.63
CA ILE A 124 -13.08 -6.60 7.76
C ILE A 124 -11.57 -6.69 7.55
N SER A 125 -11.15 -6.66 6.29
CA SER A 125 -9.76 -6.62 5.88
C SER A 125 -9.48 -5.33 5.12
N VAL A 126 -8.48 -4.59 5.54
CA VAL A 126 -8.00 -3.38 4.86
C VAL A 126 -6.56 -3.60 4.45
N SER A 127 -6.25 -3.34 3.17
CA SER A 127 -4.90 -3.43 2.64
C SER A 127 -4.41 -2.09 2.11
N TYR A 128 -3.14 -1.76 2.39
CA TYR A 128 -2.50 -0.54 1.89
C TYR A 128 -1.03 -0.77 1.57
N ILE A 129 -0.53 0.04 0.64
CA ILE A 129 0.87 0.07 0.20
C ILE A 129 1.52 1.33 0.72
N GLU A 130 2.73 1.23 1.26
CA GLU A 130 3.51 2.38 1.70
C GLU A 130 4.96 2.31 1.20
N GLU A 131 5.59 3.48 1.13
CA GLU A 131 7.03 3.64 0.99
C GLU A 131 7.61 3.96 2.37
N LEU A 132 8.49 3.09 2.85
CA LEU A 132 9.08 3.16 4.18
C LEU A 132 10.05 4.35 4.26
N ALA A 133 9.99 5.08 5.37
CA ALA A 133 10.91 6.18 5.60
C ALA A 133 12.32 5.64 5.84
N TYR A 134 13.25 6.04 4.98
CA TYR A 134 14.67 5.71 5.11
C TYR A 134 15.46 6.86 5.74
N SER A 135 16.31 6.56 6.71
CA SER A 135 17.28 7.51 7.26
C SER A 135 18.52 6.80 7.78
N LYS A 136 19.68 7.10 7.20
CA LYS A 136 21.01 6.62 7.66
C LYS A 136 21.05 5.11 7.92
N GLY A 137 20.75 4.32 6.88
CA GLY A 137 20.75 2.86 6.97
C GLY A 137 19.56 2.26 7.72
N ASN A 138 18.56 3.06 8.13
CA ASN A 138 17.39 2.56 8.85
C ASN A 138 16.10 2.83 8.08
N LEU A 139 15.37 1.76 7.73
CA LEU A 139 13.98 1.83 7.28
C LEU A 139 13.05 1.72 8.48
N ARG A 140 12.09 2.64 8.58
CA ARG A 140 11.08 2.63 9.65
C ARG A 140 9.72 2.19 9.11
N LEU A 141 9.27 1.03 9.57
CA LEU A 141 7.95 0.46 9.31
C LEU A 141 7.03 0.72 10.50
N VAL A 142 5.81 1.18 10.21
CA VAL A 142 4.80 1.46 11.23
C VAL A 142 3.46 0.86 10.83
N VAL A 143 2.95 -0.08 11.63
CA VAL A 143 1.52 -0.45 11.56
C VAL A 143 0.77 0.41 12.58
N PRO A 144 -0.18 1.26 12.15
CA PRO A 144 -0.85 2.19 13.04
C PRO A 144 -1.66 1.51 14.14
N ALA A 145 -1.83 2.21 15.26
CA ALA A 145 -2.76 1.80 16.31
C ALA A 145 -4.20 1.68 15.79
N LEU A 146 -4.87 0.56 16.10
CA LEU A 146 -6.20 0.20 15.57
C LEU A 146 -7.35 0.84 16.33
N THR A 147 -7.03 1.48 17.44
CA THR A 147 -7.94 2.28 18.26
C THR A 147 -7.12 3.38 18.94
N LYS A 148 -7.81 4.41 19.44
CA LYS A 148 -7.20 5.55 20.16
C LYS A 148 -8.03 5.86 21.39
N ILE A 149 -8.21 4.87 22.26
CA ILE A 149 -8.88 5.05 23.54
C ILE A 149 -7.84 5.06 24.67
N GLU A 150 -8.11 5.81 25.73
CA GLU A 150 -7.15 5.96 26.86
C GLU A 150 -7.03 4.70 27.72
N GLN A 151 -8.00 3.78 27.63
CA GLN A 151 -8.01 2.53 28.37
C GLN A 151 -7.32 1.43 27.56
N GLU A 152 -6.48 0.64 28.24
CA GLU A 152 -5.84 -0.53 27.65
C GLU A 152 -6.90 -1.52 27.14
N GLU A 153 -6.75 -1.94 25.88
CA GLU A 153 -7.65 -2.87 25.21
C GLU A 153 -6.77 -3.99 24.65
N LEU A 154 -6.82 -5.16 25.30
CA LEU A 154 -6.07 -6.34 24.86
C LEU A 154 -6.93 -7.16 23.93
N CYS A 155 -6.38 -7.54 22.78
CA CYS A 155 -7.04 -8.38 21.79
C CYS A 155 -6.15 -9.57 21.41
N ASP A 156 -6.76 -10.70 21.09
CA ASP A 156 -6.05 -11.81 20.46
C ASP A 156 -5.54 -11.34 19.09
N ALA A 157 -4.22 -11.38 18.90
CA ALA A 157 -3.57 -10.81 17.73
C ALA A 157 -2.47 -11.72 17.20
N SER A 158 -2.38 -11.78 15.88
CA SER A 158 -1.28 -12.44 15.18
C SER A 158 -0.69 -11.52 14.11
N MET A 159 0.61 -11.68 13.87
CA MET A 159 1.32 -10.93 12.84
C MET A 159 2.24 -11.85 12.06
N ASN A 160 2.25 -11.69 10.74
CA ASN A 160 3.17 -12.37 9.85
C ASN A 160 3.62 -11.39 8.76
N ILE A 161 4.82 -10.84 8.90
CA ILE A 161 5.42 -9.94 7.93
C ILE A 161 6.60 -10.65 7.29
N LEU A 162 6.55 -10.84 5.97
CA LEU A 162 7.68 -11.28 5.16
C LEU A 162 8.44 -10.06 4.67
N ILE A 163 9.76 -10.06 4.84
CA ILE A 163 10.63 -8.93 4.52
C ILE A 163 11.78 -9.43 3.68
N GLU A 164 11.90 -8.93 2.45
CA GLU A 164 13.04 -9.17 1.58
C GLU A 164 13.79 -7.85 1.37
N THR A 165 14.99 -7.78 1.93
CA THR A 165 15.84 -6.58 1.97
C THR A 165 16.85 -6.55 0.82
N LEU A 166 17.28 -5.34 0.44
CA LEU A 166 18.32 -5.18 -0.59
C LEU A 166 19.71 -5.59 -0.08
N ASN A 167 19.96 -5.35 1.21
CA ASN A 167 21.20 -5.64 1.90
C ASN A 167 20.89 -6.40 3.20
N TYR A 168 21.88 -7.13 3.73
CA TYR A 168 21.73 -7.79 5.03
C TYR A 168 21.31 -6.76 6.10
N SER A 169 20.22 -7.05 6.82
CA SER A 169 19.63 -6.10 7.77
C SER A 169 19.27 -6.75 9.10
N ASP A 170 19.39 -5.99 10.19
CA ASP A 170 18.90 -6.32 11.52
C ASP A 170 17.48 -5.78 11.74
N PHE A 171 16.72 -6.42 12.64
CA PHE A 171 15.33 -6.08 12.90
C PHE A 171 15.11 -5.79 14.37
N ILE A 172 14.66 -4.58 14.70
CA ILE A 172 14.43 -4.16 16.09
C ILE A 172 13.04 -3.51 16.24
N SER A 173 12.19 -4.13 17.06
CA SER A 173 10.97 -3.50 17.57
C SER A 173 11.14 -3.08 19.02
N LYS A 174 10.73 -1.84 19.33
CA LYS A 174 10.67 -1.33 20.72
C LYS A 174 9.25 -1.30 21.26
N THR A 175 8.24 -1.47 20.42
CA THR A 175 6.84 -1.40 20.83
C THR A 175 6.25 -2.78 21.12
N HIS A 176 6.67 -3.82 20.39
CA HIS A 176 6.18 -5.18 20.60
C HIS A 176 7.35 -6.17 20.62
N LYS A 177 7.19 -7.28 21.34
CA LYS A 177 8.13 -8.41 21.27
C LYS A 177 7.88 -9.20 20.00
N ILE A 178 8.95 -9.53 19.30
CA ILE A 178 8.91 -10.20 18.00
C ILE A 178 9.79 -11.44 17.98
N ASN A 179 9.40 -12.42 17.17
CA ASN A 179 10.25 -13.51 16.73
C ASN A 179 10.71 -13.24 15.29
N ILE A 180 11.94 -13.65 14.97
CA ILE A 180 12.57 -13.45 13.68
C ILE A 180 13.07 -14.80 13.17
N GLU A 181 12.55 -15.24 12.02
CA GLU A 181 13.07 -16.38 11.26
C GLU A 181 13.74 -15.81 10.01
N ARG A 182 14.98 -16.20 9.70
CA ARG A 182 15.77 -15.56 8.64
C ARG A 182 16.49 -16.56 7.75
N GLU A 183 16.54 -16.24 6.46
CA GLU A 183 17.36 -16.88 5.43
C GLU A 183 17.91 -15.79 4.51
N ASP A 184 19.23 -15.55 4.54
CA ASP A 184 19.91 -14.49 3.79
C ASP A 184 19.30 -13.08 3.99
N ASN A 185 18.72 -12.50 2.94
CA ASN A 185 18.04 -11.19 2.97
C ASN A 185 16.54 -11.29 3.21
N LEU A 186 16.00 -12.51 3.31
CA LEU A 186 14.63 -12.80 3.63
C LEU A 186 14.47 -13.02 5.14
N ALA A 187 13.50 -12.33 5.73
CA ALA A 187 13.12 -12.50 7.12
C ALA A 187 11.61 -12.60 7.26
N LYS A 188 11.16 -13.42 8.20
CA LYS A 188 9.77 -13.49 8.64
C LYS A 188 9.70 -12.99 10.07
N ILE A 189 8.88 -11.96 10.27
CA ILE A 189 8.64 -11.32 11.57
C ILE A 189 7.26 -11.72 12.07
N THR A 190 7.20 -12.25 13.29
CA THR A 190 5.94 -12.59 13.98
C THR A 190 5.91 -11.99 15.38
N LEU A 191 4.73 -11.85 15.98
CA LEU A 191 4.61 -11.45 17.39
C LEU A 191 5.05 -12.62 18.29
N SER A 192 5.69 -12.29 19.41
CA SER A 192 6.03 -13.28 20.46
C SER A 192 4.89 -13.54 21.44
N GLU A 193 3.85 -12.72 21.40
CA GLU A 193 2.72 -12.75 22.33
C GLU A 193 1.41 -12.79 21.53
N ASP A 194 0.46 -13.63 21.97
CA ASP A 194 -0.83 -13.81 21.29
C ASP A 194 -1.84 -12.71 21.64
N LYS A 195 -1.54 -11.88 22.64
CA LYS A 195 -2.37 -10.75 23.06
C LYS A 195 -1.56 -9.47 23.03
N ILE A 196 -2.07 -8.45 22.35
CA ILE A 196 -1.42 -7.14 22.26
C ILE A 196 -2.39 -6.02 22.66
N ASN A 197 -1.83 -4.89 23.09
CA ASN A 197 -2.59 -3.66 23.27
C ASN A 197 -2.82 -2.99 21.90
N ILE A 198 -4.07 -2.98 21.44
CA ILE A 198 -4.42 -2.46 20.11
C ILE A 198 -4.40 -0.92 20.01
N ASN A 199 -4.16 -0.23 21.13
CA ASN A 199 -3.94 1.22 21.18
C ASN A 199 -2.51 1.62 20.80
N ASP A 200 -1.57 0.67 20.80
CA ASP A 200 -0.17 0.95 20.50
C ASP A 200 0.12 0.71 19.02
N GLU A 201 0.93 1.59 18.43
CA GLU A 201 1.46 1.35 17.09
C GLU A 201 2.56 0.28 17.12
N PHE A 202 2.57 -0.60 16.14
CA PHE A 202 3.71 -1.48 15.91
C PHE A 202 4.78 -0.73 15.13
N VAL A 203 6.01 -0.72 15.65
CA VAL A 203 7.15 -0.07 15.00
C VAL A 203 8.28 -1.07 14.85
N LEU A 204 8.75 -1.24 13.62
CA LEU A 204 9.92 -2.04 13.29
C LEU A 204 10.97 -1.16 12.63
N ASN A 205 12.19 -1.20 13.17
CA ASN A 205 13.37 -0.61 12.55
C ASN A 205 14.11 -1.73 11.83
N ILE A 206 14.35 -1.54 10.54
CA ILE A 206 15.12 -2.43 9.68
C ILE A 206 16.46 -1.71 9.44
N ILE A 207 17.51 -2.20 10.08
CA ILE A 207 18.83 -1.56 10.14
C ILE A 207 19.75 -2.30 9.17
N GLU A 208 20.11 -1.67 8.08
CA GLU A 208 21.03 -2.23 7.09
C GLU A 208 22.46 -2.24 7.65
N GLU A 209 23.14 -3.39 7.58
CA GLU A 209 24.52 -3.52 8.06
C GLU A 209 25.55 -2.96 7.08
N GLU A 210 25.25 -3.01 5.78
CA GLU A 210 26.09 -2.48 4.71
C GLU A 210 25.34 -1.39 3.95
N ASP A 211 25.81 -0.14 4.07
CA ASP A 211 25.38 0.97 3.24
C ASP A 211 25.96 0.79 1.82
N SER A 212 25.19 0.15 0.94
CA SER A 212 25.51 0.12 -0.49
C SER A 212 24.99 1.40 -1.15
N GLU A 213 25.90 2.20 -1.72
CA GLU A 213 25.53 3.41 -2.50
C GLU A 213 24.51 3.09 -3.61
N ILE A 214 24.58 1.89 -4.18
CA ILE A 214 23.66 1.44 -5.21
C ILE A 214 23.36 -0.04 -5.02
N SER A 215 22.10 -0.35 -4.75
CA SER A 215 21.59 -1.72 -4.70
C SER A 215 20.55 -1.90 -5.79
N GLY A 216 20.45 -3.12 -6.33
CA GLY A 216 19.50 -3.39 -7.39
C GLY A 216 19.10 -4.85 -7.41
N VAL A 217 17.88 -5.10 -7.86
CA VAL A 217 17.28 -6.44 -7.89
C VAL A 217 16.44 -6.63 -9.15
N ILE A 218 16.39 -7.87 -9.61
CA ILE A 218 15.61 -8.31 -10.77
C ILE A 218 14.41 -9.11 -10.28
N PHE A 219 13.27 -8.85 -10.91
CA PHE A 219 12.06 -9.63 -10.79
C PHE A 219 11.59 -10.06 -12.17
N GLU A 220 11.53 -11.35 -12.39
CA GLU A 220 10.95 -11.92 -13.61
C GLU A 220 9.41 -11.91 -13.48
N ASN A 221 8.71 -11.42 -14.49
CA ASN A 221 7.25 -11.45 -14.51
C ASN A 221 6.79 -12.88 -14.79
N SER A 222 5.93 -13.41 -13.94
CA SER A 222 5.41 -14.77 -14.09
C SER A 222 4.46 -14.95 -15.28
N LYS A 223 3.89 -13.85 -15.82
CA LYS A 223 2.82 -13.88 -16.83
C LYS A 223 3.27 -13.59 -18.26
N ASP A 224 4.42 -12.94 -18.45
CA ASP A 224 4.93 -12.57 -19.76
C ASP A 224 6.48 -12.56 -19.79
N ASP A 225 7.05 -12.37 -20.98
CA ASP A 225 8.50 -12.31 -21.20
C ASP A 225 9.10 -10.95 -20.79
N THR A 226 8.65 -10.40 -19.65
CA THR A 226 9.16 -9.12 -19.13
C THR A 226 9.72 -9.27 -17.73
N SER A 227 10.62 -8.38 -17.35
CA SER A 227 11.20 -8.32 -16.03
C SER A 227 11.17 -6.88 -15.53
N LEU A 228 11.04 -6.71 -14.23
CA LEU A 228 11.16 -5.43 -13.55
C LEU A 228 12.50 -5.40 -12.81
N ILE A 229 13.34 -4.43 -13.14
CA ILE A 229 14.51 -4.10 -12.34
C ILE A 229 14.13 -2.98 -11.39
N TYR A 230 14.38 -3.15 -10.10
CA TYR A 230 14.26 -2.13 -9.07
C TYR A 230 15.66 -1.78 -8.55
N LEU A 231 16.00 -0.49 -8.61
CA LEU A 231 17.28 0.06 -8.15
C LEU A 231 17.02 1.10 -7.08
N ARG A 232 17.83 1.06 -6.03
CA ARG A 232 17.93 2.11 -5.02
C ARG A 232 19.31 2.74 -5.08
N LEU A 233 19.34 4.05 -5.26
CA LEU A 233 20.56 4.86 -5.35
C LEU A 233 20.61 5.77 -4.13
N ILE A 234 21.68 5.66 -3.34
CA ILE A 234 21.99 6.52 -2.20
C ILE A 234 23.46 6.94 -2.31
N PRO A 235 23.85 7.80 -3.26
CA PRO A 235 25.24 8.19 -3.39
C PRO A 235 25.67 8.97 -2.14
N GLU A 236 26.72 8.48 -1.49
CA GLU A 236 27.25 9.09 -0.28
C GLU A 236 28.01 10.37 -0.61
N THR A 237 27.72 11.43 0.14
CA THR A 237 28.36 12.73 -0.07
C THR A 237 28.76 13.36 1.26
N GLU A 238 29.94 13.96 1.32
CA GLU A 238 30.42 14.69 2.51
C GLU A 238 29.54 15.91 2.81
N VAL A 239 29.04 16.57 1.77
CA VAL A 239 28.10 17.68 1.88
C VAL A 239 26.67 17.15 1.84
N PRO A 240 25.85 17.38 2.89
CA PRO A 240 24.44 17.01 2.87
C PRO A 240 23.71 17.67 1.70
N LYS A 241 22.90 16.90 0.97
CA LYS A 241 22.16 17.35 -0.22
C LYS A 241 23.05 17.88 -1.36
N ALA A 242 24.26 17.35 -1.50
CA ALA A 242 25.04 17.58 -2.71
C ALA A 242 24.26 17.13 -3.95
N LEU A 243 24.33 17.91 -5.02
CA LEU A 243 23.61 17.61 -6.24
C LEU A 243 24.35 16.53 -7.03
N ILE A 244 23.59 15.53 -7.48
CA ILE A 244 24.06 14.52 -8.43
C ILE A 244 23.44 14.84 -9.79
N GLU A 245 24.31 15.05 -10.78
CA GLU A 245 23.94 15.51 -12.13
C GLU A 245 24.33 14.46 -13.18
N ASP A 246 23.65 14.53 -14.33
CA ASP A 246 23.84 13.65 -15.50
C ASP A 246 23.90 12.15 -15.14
N LEU A 247 23.02 11.72 -14.23
CA LEU A 247 22.93 10.31 -13.87
C LEU A 247 22.47 9.50 -15.09
N ASN A 248 23.31 8.55 -15.48
CA ASN A 248 23.07 7.64 -16.58
C ASN A 248 23.23 6.19 -16.12
N ILE A 249 22.25 5.37 -16.51
CA ILE A 249 22.27 3.91 -16.30
C ILE A 249 22.43 3.27 -17.66
N ASP A 250 23.56 2.59 -17.86
CA ASP A 250 23.79 1.73 -19.02
C ASP A 250 23.29 0.32 -18.73
N TRP A 251 22.24 -0.05 -19.48
CA TRP A 251 21.54 -1.33 -19.41
C TRP A 251 22.19 -2.43 -20.28
N GLY A 252 23.35 -2.17 -20.88
CA GLY A 252 24.04 -3.15 -21.71
C GLY A 252 23.21 -3.52 -22.95
N LYS A 253 22.93 -4.81 -23.15
CA LYS A 253 22.13 -5.30 -24.29
C LYS A 253 20.66 -5.53 -23.95
N MET A 254 20.24 -5.24 -22.72
CA MET A 254 18.86 -5.45 -22.27
C MET A 254 17.88 -4.59 -23.08
N GLN A 255 16.73 -5.16 -23.44
CA GLN A 255 15.70 -4.44 -24.18
C GLN A 255 14.82 -3.63 -23.24
N LEU A 256 15.22 -2.39 -22.98
CA LEU A 256 14.49 -1.46 -22.12
C LEU A 256 13.16 -1.03 -22.77
N GLU A 257 12.03 -1.41 -22.17
CA GLU A 257 10.71 -0.95 -22.62
C GLU A 257 10.36 0.43 -22.04
N LYS A 258 10.50 0.58 -20.72
CA LYS A 258 10.15 1.80 -19.98
C LYS A 258 10.92 1.90 -18.67
N THR A 259 11.13 3.13 -18.21
CA THR A 259 11.64 3.44 -16.87
C THR A 259 10.66 4.30 -16.08
N TYR A 260 10.77 4.22 -14.76
CA TYR A 260 10.40 5.29 -13.85
C TYR A 260 11.64 5.67 -13.01
N PRO A 261 11.94 6.96 -12.84
CA PRO A 261 11.41 8.05 -13.65
C PRO A 261 11.87 7.91 -15.11
N ARG A 262 11.19 8.62 -16.02
CA ARG A 262 11.55 8.61 -17.45
C ARG A 262 12.90 9.30 -17.69
N THR A 263 13.16 10.37 -16.95
CA THR A 263 14.38 11.17 -16.98
C THR A 263 14.79 11.46 -15.55
N ILE A 264 16.08 11.41 -15.27
CA ILE A 264 16.66 11.75 -13.97
C ILE A 264 17.37 13.08 -14.18
N GLU A 265 16.73 14.18 -13.80
CA GLU A 265 17.29 15.53 -14.00
C GLU A 265 18.36 15.85 -12.97
N TYR A 266 18.08 15.53 -11.71
CA TYR A 266 19.02 15.63 -10.60
C TYR A 266 18.50 14.78 -9.43
N MET A 267 19.40 14.44 -8.52
CA MET A 267 19.06 13.88 -7.21
C MET A 267 19.97 14.46 -6.13
N TYR A 268 19.58 14.32 -4.86
CA TYR A 268 20.37 14.79 -3.73
C TYR A 268 21.13 13.63 -3.08
N GLY A 269 22.39 13.86 -2.72
CA GLY A 269 23.21 12.90 -2.00
C GLY A 269 22.65 12.60 -0.62
N ASN A 270 22.89 11.37 -0.15
CA ASN A 270 22.38 10.80 1.11
C ASN A 270 20.84 10.70 1.21
N GLU A 271 20.10 10.90 0.12
CA GLU A 271 18.66 10.63 0.03
C GLU A 271 18.44 9.46 -0.95
N PRO A 272 17.59 8.47 -0.61
CA PRO A 272 17.31 7.36 -1.51
C PRO A 272 16.56 7.84 -2.73
N PHE A 273 17.01 7.35 -3.88
CA PHE A 273 16.39 7.58 -5.16
C PHE A 273 16.14 6.26 -5.87
N THR A 274 14.87 6.03 -6.22
CA THR A 274 14.43 4.78 -6.79
C THR A 274 14.34 4.88 -8.31
N VAL A 275 14.87 3.86 -9.00
CA VAL A 275 14.65 3.65 -10.42
C VAL A 275 14.02 2.28 -10.64
N PHE A 276 12.94 2.27 -11.40
CA PHE A 276 12.33 1.06 -11.93
C PHE A 276 12.55 0.98 -13.44
N ALA A 277 12.91 -0.18 -13.96
CA ALA A 277 13.03 -0.42 -15.39
C ALA A 277 12.30 -1.70 -15.79
N LYS A 278 11.38 -1.58 -16.74
CA LYS A 278 10.74 -2.72 -17.38
C LYS A 278 11.58 -3.16 -18.58
N ILE A 279 12.11 -4.37 -18.50
CA ILE A 279 12.93 -5.04 -19.50
C ILE A 279 12.10 -6.11 -20.20
N LYS A 280 12.33 -6.32 -21.49
CA LYS A 280 11.76 -7.43 -22.26
C LYS A 280 12.84 -8.46 -22.62
N GLY A 281 12.53 -9.74 -22.42
CA GLY A 281 13.45 -10.83 -22.67
C GLY A 281 14.55 -10.93 -21.61
N GLU A 282 15.73 -11.39 -22.04
CA GLU A 282 16.87 -11.71 -21.17
C GLU A 282 17.41 -10.49 -20.40
N VAL A 283 17.68 -10.69 -19.11
CA VAL A 283 18.22 -9.69 -18.19
C VAL A 283 19.68 -10.00 -17.87
N GLU A 284 20.55 -8.99 -17.96
CA GLU A 284 21.95 -9.11 -17.56
C GLU A 284 22.08 -8.93 -16.02
N PRO A 285 22.97 -9.68 -15.34
CA PRO A 285 23.11 -9.61 -13.89
C PRO A 285 23.84 -8.35 -13.40
N THR A 286 24.35 -7.53 -14.32
CA THR A 286 25.09 -6.32 -13.97
C THR A 286 24.66 -5.15 -14.82
N ILE A 287 24.55 -3.98 -14.20
CA ILE A 287 24.37 -2.70 -14.89
C ILE A 287 25.48 -1.74 -14.52
N ARG A 288 25.60 -0.66 -15.28
CA ARG A 288 26.59 0.37 -15.02
C ARG A 288 25.93 1.71 -14.79
N VAL A 289 26.17 2.27 -13.61
CA VAL A 289 25.66 3.60 -13.23
C VAL A 289 26.81 4.59 -13.25
N SER A 290 26.58 5.77 -13.81
CA SER A 290 27.57 6.85 -13.88
C SER A 290 26.90 8.21 -13.76
N GLY A 291 27.63 9.20 -13.28
CA GLY A 291 27.14 10.58 -13.19
C GLY A 291 28.22 11.48 -12.61
N PHE A 292 27.82 12.64 -12.10
CA PHE A 292 28.69 13.60 -11.44
C PHE A 292 28.20 13.90 -10.02
N ILE A 293 29.12 13.99 -9.07
CA ILE A 293 28.89 14.44 -7.70
C ILE A 293 29.90 15.56 -7.45
N GLU A 294 29.43 16.78 -7.18
CA GLU A 294 30.32 17.94 -6.96
C GLU A 294 31.40 18.07 -8.05
N GLU A 295 30.98 18.02 -9.33
CA GLU A 295 31.84 18.03 -10.53
C GLU A 295 32.78 16.82 -10.72
N LYS A 296 32.85 15.89 -9.75
CA LYS A 296 33.63 14.65 -9.87
C LYS A 296 32.79 13.59 -10.54
N ARG A 297 33.29 13.05 -11.65
CA ARG A 297 32.66 11.92 -12.32
C ARG A 297 32.79 10.66 -11.47
N PHE A 298 31.69 9.94 -11.29
CA PHE A 298 31.69 8.60 -10.73
C PHE A 298 31.16 7.58 -11.73
N GLN A 299 31.55 6.33 -11.51
CA GLN A 299 31.08 5.17 -12.25
C GLN A 299 31.11 3.96 -11.33
N ARG A 300 30.04 3.17 -11.35
CA ARG A 300 29.86 1.96 -10.54
C ARG A 300 29.32 0.84 -11.42
N MET A 301 29.84 -0.37 -11.24
CA MET A 301 29.20 -1.59 -11.71
C MET A 301 28.33 -2.10 -10.56
N VAL A 302 27.06 -2.33 -10.83
CA VAL A 302 26.09 -2.81 -9.84
C VAL A 302 25.72 -4.22 -10.24
N THR A 303 25.91 -5.16 -9.32
CA THR A 303 25.41 -6.53 -9.48
C THR A 303 23.99 -6.57 -8.98
N LEU A 304 23.06 -7.03 -9.81
CA LEU A 304 21.67 -7.14 -9.47
C LEU A 304 21.43 -8.45 -8.72
N GLY A 305 20.82 -8.35 -7.54
CA GLY A 305 20.31 -9.50 -6.82
C GLY A 305 19.04 -10.07 -7.47
N ASN A 306 18.63 -11.25 -7.03
CA ASN A 306 17.34 -11.83 -7.39
C ASN A 306 16.52 -11.97 -6.12
N PHE A 307 15.32 -11.42 -6.13
CA PHE A 307 14.36 -11.64 -5.07
C PHE A 307 13.54 -12.89 -5.36
N SER A 308 13.17 -13.60 -4.31
CA SER A 308 12.71 -14.97 -4.35
C SER A 308 11.20 -15.12 -4.15
N LEU A 309 10.54 -14.09 -3.63
CA LEU A 309 9.10 -14.13 -3.31
C LEU A 309 8.22 -13.66 -4.48
N ALA A 310 7.23 -14.47 -4.84
CA ALA A 310 6.25 -14.12 -5.88
C ALA A 310 5.36 -12.94 -5.43
N GLU A 311 5.06 -12.83 -4.14
CA GLU A 311 4.29 -11.73 -3.57
C GLU A 311 4.98 -10.37 -3.77
N ASN A 312 6.31 -10.35 -3.77
CA ASN A 312 7.11 -9.16 -4.02
C ASN A 312 7.02 -8.69 -5.48
N GLU A 313 6.77 -9.61 -6.42
CA GLU A 313 6.49 -9.29 -7.83
C GLU A 313 5.28 -8.36 -7.93
N LEU A 314 4.18 -8.74 -7.29
CA LEU A 314 2.93 -7.99 -7.34
C LEU A 314 3.07 -6.62 -6.65
N LEU A 315 3.71 -6.59 -5.47
CA LEU A 315 3.97 -5.34 -4.73
C LEU A 315 4.76 -4.34 -5.60
N LEU A 316 5.91 -4.73 -6.15
CA LEU A 316 6.73 -3.79 -6.92
C LEU A 316 6.08 -3.38 -8.24
N GLN A 317 5.31 -4.27 -8.87
CA GLN A 317 4.49 -3.89 -10.03
C GLN A 317 3.49 -2.81 -9.65
N LYS A 318 2.78 -2.96 -8.52
CA LYS A 318 1.86 -1.94 -8.02
C LYS A 318 2.59 -0.62 -7.74
N VAL A 319 3.72 -0.66 -7.04
CA VAL A 319 4.55 0.53 -6.75
C VAL A 319 4.98 1.23 -8.05
N TRP A 320 5.47 0.47 -9.05
CA TRP A 320 5.86 1.03 -10.34
C TRP A 320 4.70 1.77 -11.02
N TYR A 321 3.51 1.17 -11.03
CA TYR A 321 2.33 1.80 -11.61
C TYR A 321 1.88 3.03 -10.81
N LYS A 322 1.94 3.01 -9.48
CA LYS A 322 1.67 4.18 -8.62
C LYS A 322 2.62 5.32 -8.92
N LYS A 323 3.93 5.08 -8.88
CA LYS A 323 4.96 6.06 -9.20
C LYS A 323 4.74 6.67 -10.60
N ARG A 324 4.28 5.86 -11.56
CA ARG A 324 3.92 6.32 -12.90
C ARG A 324 2.65 7.16 -12.94
N ILE A 325 1.60 6.81 -12.18
CA ILE A 325 0.41 7.64 -12.00
C ILE A 325 0.84 9.01 -11.46
N ASP A 326 1.66 9.05 -10.41
CA ASP A 326 2.16 10.28 -9.79
C ASP A 326 2.93 11.16 -10.78
N SER A 327 3.76 10.55 -11.63
CA SER A 327 4.47 11.28 -12.68
C SER A 327 3.53 11.90 -13.71
N LEU A 328 2.47 11.19 -14.10
CA LEU A 328 1.47 11.71 -15.03
C LEU A 328 0.66 12.85 -14.38
N GLU A 329 0.28 12.70 -13.11
CA GLU A 329 -0.46 13.70 -12.35
C GLU A 329 0.36 14.98 -12.08
N LYS A 330 1.64 14.84 -11.71
CA LYS A 330 2.54 16.02 -11.55
C LYS A 330 2.66 16.83 -12.84
N ARG A 331 2.65 16.16 -14.00
CA ARG A 331 2.72 16.84 -15.31
C ARG A 331 1.38 17.41 -15.74
N PHE A 332 0.27 16.82 -15.30
CA PHE A 332 -1.11 17.14 -15.67
C PHE A 332 -1.43 18.64 -15.57
N MET A 333 -1.02 19.28 -14.48
CA MET A 333 -1.36 20.68 -14.19
C MET A 333 -0.82 21.68 -15.22
N ASN A 334 0.29 21.36 -15.89
CA ASN A 334 0.99 22.29 -16.78
C ASN A 334 0.76 22.03 -18.29
N GLN A 335 -0.15 21.13 -18.66
CA GLN A 335 -0.41 20.77 -20.06
C GLN A 335 -1.65 21.44 -20.65
N GLU A 336 -1.74 21.46 -21.98
CA GLU A 336 -2.95 21.85 -22.72
C GLU A 336 -4.10 20.84 -22.50
N GLU A 337 -5.35 21.29 -22.68
CA GLU A 337 -6.55 20.51 -22.34
C GLU A 337 -6.65 19.17 -23.09
N SER A 338 -6.33 19.15 -24.39
CA SER A 338 -6.35 17.91 -25.19
C SER A 338 -5.36 16.85 -24.68
N ILE A 339 -4.19 17.30 -24.20
CA ILE A 339 -3.16 16.44 -23.60
C ILE A 339 -3.63 15.97 -22.23
N ARG A 340 -4.23 16.86 -21.43
CA ARG A 340 -4.83 16.51 -20.12
C ARG A 340 -5.88 15.43 -20.27
N GLU A 341 -6.79 15.52 -21.24
CA GLU A 341 -7.80 14.49 -21.46
C GLU A 341 -7.18 13.12 -21.78
N SER A 342 -6.13 13.09 -22.61
CA SER A 342 -5.39 11.85 -22.92
C SER A 342 -4.69 11.28 -21.68
N MET A 343 -4.04 12.15 -20.88
CA MET A 343 -3.39 11.76 -19.63
C MET A 343 -4.40 11.23 -18.62
N ARG A 344 -5.54 11.91 -18.43
CA ARG A 344 -6.65 11.50 -17.57
C ARG A 344 -7.17 10.11 -17.94
N LYS A 345 -7.44 9.85 -19.23
CA LYS A 345 -7.86 8.52 -19.69
C LYS A 345 -6.84 7.44 -19.34
N LYS A 346 -5.56 7.75 -19.51
CA LYS A 346 -4.46 6.83 -19.20
C LYS A 346 -4.31 6.58 -17.70
N ILE A 347 -4.40 7.62 -16.87
CA ILE A 347 -4.38 7.51 -15.40
C ILE A 347 -5.52 6.60 -14.95
N LYS A 348 -6.75 6.85 -15.40
CA LYS A 348 -7.91 6.02 -15.08
C LYS A 348 -7.73 4.56 -15.52
N SER A 349 -7.24 4.33 -16.73
CA SER A 349 -6.98 2.97 -17.21
C SER A 349 -5.99 2.21 -16.32
N ILE A 350 -4.84 2.83 -16.00
CA ILE A 350 -3.80 2.20 -15.16
C ILE A 350 -4.35 1.97 -13.75
N SER A 351 -5.01 2.96 -13.17
CA SER A 351 -5.57 2.91 -11.83
C SER A 351 -6.59 1.79 -11.67
N LYS A 352 -7.52 1.63 -12.63
CA LYS A 352 -8.51 0.55 -12.64
C LYS A 352 -7.89 -0.84 -12.84
N GLU A 353 -6.90 -0.96 -13.73
CA GLU A 353 -6.21 -2.23 -14.01
C GLU A 353 -5.41 -2.73 -12.80
N THR A 354 -4.82 -1.80 -12.04
CA THR A 354 -3.90 -2.11 -10.93
C THR A 354 -4.56 -2.08 -9.56
N GLY A 355 -5.76 -1.52 -9.44
CA GLY A 355 -6.44 -1.32 -8.15
C GLY A 355 -5.85 -0.19 -7.29
N ILE A 356 -5.03 0.68 -7.88
CA ILE A 356 -4.33 1.77 -7.18
C ILE A 356 -5.11 3.06 -7.36
N LEU A 357 -5.46 3.75 -6.27
CA LEU A 357 -6.17 5.02 -6.33
C LEU A 357 -5.34 6.13 -7.02
N SER A 358 -6.05 7.03 -7.69
CA SER A 358 -5.53 8.23 -8.35
C SER A 358 -6.46 9.41 -8.08
N THR A 359 -6.05 10.62 -8.47
CA THR A 359 -6.89 11.82 -8.36
C THR A 359 -8.19 11.74 -9.18
N GLU A 360 -8.23 10.86 -10.19
CA GLU A 360 -9.32 10.69 -11.16
C GLU A 360 -10.15 9.42 -10.92
N THR A 361 -9.82 8.63 -9.90
CA THR A 361 -10.50 7.38 -9.55
C THR A 361 -10.90 7.37 -8.08
N SER A 362 -11.73 6.40 -7.72
CA SER A 362 -12.31 6.28 -6.38
C SER A 362 -12.59 4.82 -6.05
N LEU A 363 -12.57 4.46 -4.77
CA LEU A 363 -12.94 3.12 -4.35
C LEU A 363 -14.46 2.97 -4.33
N VAL A 364 -14.98 1.98 -5.03
CA VAL A 364 -16.40 1.63 -5.06
C VAL A 364 -16.58 0.25 -4.44
N LEU A 365 -17.55 0.11 -3.53
CA LEU A 365 -17.84 -1.15 -2.87
C LEU A 365 -18.84 -1.94 -3.70
N TYR A 366 -18.57 -3.23 -3.82
CA TYR A 366 -19.40 -4.20 -4.53
C TYR A 366 -19.73 -5.34 -3.59
N GLU A 367 -21.00 -5.69 -3.49
CA GLU A 367 -21.40 -6.96 -2.92
C GLU A 367 -21.30 -8.05 -3.99
N GLU A 368 -20.55 -9.10 -3.68
CA GLU A 368 -20.38 -10.27 -4.52
C GLU A 368 -21.21 -11.43 -3.98
N PHE A 369 -21.91 -12.12 -4.88
CA PHE A 369 -22.62 -13.35 -4.54
C PHE A 369 -22.49 -14.35 -5.68
N GLU A 370 -22.31 -15.62 -5.32
CA GLU A 370 -22.26 -16.71 -6.27
C GLU A 370 -23.65 -16.95 -6.88
N GLU A 371 -23.71 -17.04 -8.20
CA GLU A 371 -24.91 -17.45 -8.91
C GLU A 371 -25.02 -18.98 -8.87
N PRO A 372 -25.95 -19.56 -8.09
CA PRO A 372 -25.95 -20.99 -7.80
C PRO A 372 -26.24 -21.88 -9.03
N VAL A 373 -26.70 -21.29 -10.13
CA VAL A 373 -27.07 -22.02 -11.36
C VAL A 373 -25.97 -21.96 -12.43
N LEU A 374 -25.27 -20.82 -12.55
CA LEU A 374 -24.27 -20.59 -13.59
C LEU A 374 -22.83 -20.62 -13.06
N GLY A 375 -22.65 -20.64 -11.73
CA GLY A 375 -21.33 -20.65 -11.08
C GLY A 375 -20.54 -19.36 -11.27
N GLY A 376 -21.18 -18.29 -11.74
CA GLY A 376 -20.57 -16.98 -11.94
C GLY A 376 -20.72 -16.08 -10.71
N VAL A 377 -19.81 -15.11 -10.54
CA VAL A 377 -19.93 -14.09 -9.48
C VAL A 377 -20.76 -12.92 -10.01
N ILE A 378 -21.92 -12.67 -9.40
CA ILE A 378 -22.69 -11.46 -9.65
C ILE A 378 -22.20 -10.38 -8.69
N LYS A 379 -22.07 -9.14 -9.20
CA LYS A 379 -21.62 -7.98 -8.43
C LYS A 379 -22.72 -6.94 -8.39
N ARG A 380 -23.18 -6.58 -7.19
CA ARG A 380 -24.09 -5.46 -6.95
C ARG A 380 -23.29 -4.28 -6.41
N ILE A 381 -23.36 -3.14 -7.08
CA ILE A 381 -22.73 -1.90 -6.60
C ILE A 381 -23.45 -1.47 -5.33
N LEU A 382 -22.68 -1.10 -4.31
CA LEU A 382 -23.17 -0.44 -3.12
C LEU A 382 -22.92 1.07 -3.28
N PRO A 383 -23.97 1.91 -3.26
CA PRO A 383 -23.79 3.35 -3.44
C PRO A 383 -22.89 3.91 -2.33
N ILE A 384 -22.03 4.89 -2.65
CA ILE A 384 -21.07 5.49 -1.71
C ILE A 384 -21.17 7.01 -1.61
N LYS A 385 -21.46 7.55 -0.43
CA LYS A 385 -21.38 9.00 -0.26
C LYS A 385 -19.91 9.42 -0.13
N TYR A 386 -19.44 10.27 -1.04
CA TYR A 386 -18.18 11.00 -0.85
C TYR A 386 -18.49 12.32 -0.16
N ILE A 387 -18.04 12.50 1.08
CA ILE A 387 -18.09 13.81 1.73
C ILE A 387 -16.77 14.53 1.43
N ASN A 388 -16.69 15.19 0.28
CA ASN A 388 -15.70 16.25 0.11
C ASN A 388 -16.16 17.44 0.95
N LYS A 389 -15.29 17.97 1.82
CA LYS A 389 -15.49 19.32 2.34
C LYS A 389 -14.81 20.31 1.40
N ASP A 390 -15.58 21.29 0.96
CA ASP A 390 -15.11 22.58 0.47
C ASP A 390 -14.15 23.25 1.45
#